data_AF-A0A178IMI7-F1
#
_entry.id   AF-A0A178IMI7-F1
#
_cell.length_a   1.000
_cell.length_b   1.000
_cell.length_c   1.000
_cell.angle_alpha   90.00
_cell.angle_beta   90.00
_cell.angle_gamma   90.00
#
_symmetry.space_group_name_H-M   'P 1'
#
loop_
_entity.id
_entity.type
_entity.pdbx_description
1 polymer ?
#
loop_
_entity_poly.entity_id
_entity_poly.type
_entity_poly.pdbx_seq_one_letter_code
_entity_poly.pdbx_strand_id
1 'polypeptide(L)'
;MTRFAYLLSALLAVLPHMPAQDIVVSGPMLFPSDTEVDTPPVLKKAWKLKCPEAMKKETEHAYAFVSQYTDANGKRLSRNQHGAQPLVELINAEISGLQCQPAQADGKPVASRFLVAIIFNPAGASPKAADAEPRLLAVMPAFISQKRAAELRKAKQSAYIKVAIELDASGSLSSYALSPKSSYAEPFKAEIDAALARWKFAPARKGGQPVASSLEALVLLIHENALVQSPSTGTPPSVVHRDPPVYPRAMKKSGLIGEVTISFVVDKKGDVTNPVVVRSNNPGFEEAAIEAVLKWKFKPGIKDGKPVNTRMQVPIIFHLDGGGRDLYEVDQPSKKQIAKMPEGLRYDTPPEPRGVIHPVYPYALYADKAPRGSATLSMLIDPQGRVVMAKVLEATRPEFGESGRAAVEHFEFKPATLEGKPVAGVLKTEFNFDPHYDDTGLYSMEMKKSDRIAGAGKLDSVPKALSQRKPVFPLGVAPGTDSGTATVEFLIDKDGKVRLPRIKSASDPAFGYAAVQTVAHWLFEAPRAGDKTTITRVQVSVSFERENGGGGVKTGGKPLQ
;
A
#
# COMPACT_ATOMS: atom_id res chain seq x y z
N MET A 1 -9.68 6.67 58.26
CA MET A 1 -9.40 5.37 57.61
C MET A 1 -10.71 4.84 57.01
N THR A 2 -10.79 4.82 55.67
CA THR A 2 -11.36 3.76 54.79
C THR A 2 -12.56 2.96 55.32
N ARG A 3 -13.76 3.05 54.73
CA ARG A 3 -14.36 2.29 53.59
C ARG A 3 -15.90 2.38 53.84
N PHE A 4 -16.87 2.23 52.95
CA PHE A 4 -17.10 1.30 51.84
C PHE A 4 -18.37 1.80 51.11
N ALA A 5 -18.37 1.82 49.77
CA ALA A 5 -19.57 2.04 48.96
C ALA A 5 -20.15 0.69 48.52
N TYR A 6 -21.48 0.52 48.64
CA TYR A 6 -22.29 -0.54 48.03
C TYR A 6 -23.43 0.17 47.29
N LEU A 7 -23.48 0.08 45.95
CA LEU A 7 -24.25 -0.89 45.14
C LEU A 7 -25.73 -0.52 45.00
N LEU A 8 -26.13 -0.10 43.80
CA LEU A 8 -27.48 -0.33 43.31
C LEU A 8 -27.40 -0.80 41.85
N SER A 9 -27.60 -2.10 41.69
CA SER A 9 -27.96 -2.75 40.44
C SER A 9 -29.35 -3.36 40.64
N ALA A 10 -30.31 -2.96 39.80
CA ALA A 10 -31.57 -3.65 39.59
C ALA A 10 -32.00 -3.50 38.11
N LEU A 11 -31.73 -4.56 37.34
CA LEU A 11 -32.46 -5.01 36.13
C LEU A 11 -33.92 -5.38 36.55
N LEU A 12 -35.00 -5.41 35.75
CA LEU A 12 -35.27 -5.39 34.30
C LEU A 12 -36.80 -5.29 34.06
N ALA A 13 -37.18 -5.06 32.79
CA ALA A 13 -38.47 -5.26 32.11
C ALA A 13 -39.43 -4.04 32.16
N VAL A 14 -39.72 -3.34 31.04
CA VAL A 14 -40.16 -3.83 29.71
C VAL A 14 -39.59 -2.90 28.61
N LEU A 15 -38.83 -3.39 27.63
CA LEU A 15 -38.44 -2.59 26.44
C LEU A 15 -38.71 -3.32 25.11
N PRO A 16 -39.97 -3.38 24.63
CA PRO A 16 -40.28 -3.65 23.25
C PRO A 16 -40.52 -2.32 22.52
N HIS A 17 -39.44 -1.76 21.99
CA HIS A 17 -39.36 -1.10 20.69
C HIS A 17 -37.91 -0.69 20.54
N MET A 18 -37.06 -1.56 19.98
CA MET A 18 -35.73 -1.12 19.55
C MET A 18 -35.92 -0.02 18.51
N PRO A 19 -35.56 1.24 18.80
CA PRO A 19 -35.60 2.29 17.80
C PRO A 19 -34.41 2.12 16.85
N ALA A 20 -34.49 2.73 15.66
CA ALA A 20 -33.38 2.74 14.72
C ALA A 20 -32.17 3.47 15.31
N GLN A 21 -31.03 2.79 15.42
CA GLN A 21 -29.74 3.48 15.48
C GLN A 21 -29.58 4.33 14.23
N ASP A 22 -28.95 5.48 14.40
CA ASP A 22 -28.80 6.39 13.30
C ASP A 22 -27.46 7.11 13.29
N ILE A 23 -27.14 7.55 12.09
CA ILE A 23 -25.98 8.36 11.80
C ILE A 23 -26.45 9.79 11.67
N VAL A 24 -25.89 10.67 12.51
CA VAL A 24 -26.02 12.12 12.36
C VAL A 24 -24.85 12.62 11.56
N VAL A 25 -25.13 13.34 10.48
CA VAL A 25 -24.11 14.11 9.76
C VAL A 25 -24.24 15.56 10.18
N SER A 26 -23.19 16.11 10.77
CA SER A 26 -23.17 17.52 11.15
C SER A 26 -23.21 18.42 9.92
N GLY A 27 -23.57 19.70 10.12
CA GLY A 27 -23.23 20.72 9.13
C GLY A 27 -21.70 20.85 8.97
N PRO A 28 -21.21 21.42 7.86
CA PRO A 28 -19.81 21.80 7.72
C PRO A 28 -19.44 22.84 8.78
N MET A 29 -18.31 22.63 9.45
CA MET A 29 -17.79 23.52 10.48
C MET A 29 -16.41 24.02 10.05
N LEU A 30 -16.14 25.31 10.23
CA LEU A 30 -14.84 25.91 9.94
C LEU A 30 -13.80 25.53 10.99
N PHE A 31 -12.54 25.53 10.58
CA PHE A 31 -11.43 25.37 11.53
C PHE A 31 -11.26 26.66 12.35
N PRO A 32 -10.87 26.56 13.63
CA PRO A 32 -10.66 27.73 14.48
C PRO A 32 -9.70 28.78 13.90
N SER A 33 -8.72 28.35 13.11
CA SER A 33 -7.74 29.24 12.49
C SER A 33 -8.21 29.92 11.19
N ASP A 34 -9.39 29.55 10.66
CA ASP A 34 -9.93 30.16 9.43
C ASP A 34 -10.84 31.36 9.78
N THR A 35 -10.22 32.44 10.25
CA THR A 35 -10.92 33.63 10.76
C THR A 35 -11.45 34.58 9.68
N GLU A 36 -11.04 34.38 8.41
CA GLU A 36 -11.43 35.22 7.27
C GLU A 36 -12.76 34.79 6.64
N VAL A 37 -13.41 33.75 7.16
CA VAL A 37 -14.62 33.16 6.60
C VAL A 37 -15.77 33.32 7.59
N ASP A 38 -16.75 34.16 7.26
CA ASP A 38 -17.87 34.45 8.16
C ASP A 38 -18.96 33.38 8.10
N THR A 39 -19.13 32.74 6.94
CA THR A 39 -20.16 31.71 6.73
C THR A 39 -19.55 30.40 6.25
N PRO A 40 -19.73 29.28 6.98
CA PRO A 40 -19.23 27.97 6.56
C PRO A 40 -19.90 27.51 5.25
N PRO A 41 -19.29 26.54 4.55
CA PRO A 41 -19.95 25.79 3.48
C PRO A 41 -21.28 25.20 3.95
N VAL A 42 -22.25 25.10 3.04
CA VAL A 42 -23.57 24.52 3.34
C VAL A 42 -23.77 23.26 2.52
N LEU A 43 -24.26 22.17 3.13
CA LEU A 43 -24.60 20.96 2.38
C LEU A 43 -25.68 21.26 1.34
N LYS A 44 -25.44 20.90 0.07
CA LYS A 44 -26.44 21.07 -1.00
C LYS A 44 -27.68 20.23 -0.75
N LYS A 45 -27.52 19.06 -0.14
CA LYS A 45 -28.59 18.15 0.28
C LYS A 45 -28.17 17.46 1.58
N ALA A 46 -29.14 17.11 2.43
CA ALA A 46 -28.88 16.32 3.62
C ALA A 46 -28.22 14.99 3.24
N TRP A 47 -27.02 14.75 3.75
CA TRP A 47 -26.27 13.52 3.49
C TRP A 47 -26.76 12.43 4.45
N LYS A 48 -27.69 11.60 3.97
CA LYS A 48 -28.29 10.52 4.77
C LYS A 48 -27.45 9.25 4.63
N LEU A 49 -26.84 8.83 5.73
CA LEU A 49 -26.04 7.61 5.81
C LEU A 49 -26.81 6.51 6.53
N LYS A 50 -26.66 5.26 6.08
CA LYS A 50 -27.20 4.09 6.79
C LYS A 50 -26.22 3.63 7.87
N CYS A 51 -26.74 3.27 9.03
CA CYS A 51 -25.94 2.69 10.11
C CYS A 51 -25.32 1.35 9.63
N PRO A 52 -23.99 1.15 9.72
CA PRO A 52 -23.34 -0.11 9.36
C PRO A 52 -23.79 -1.26 10.25
N GLU A 53 -23.91 -2.48 9.70
CA GLU A 53 -24.29 -3.67 10.49
C GLU A 53 -23.37 -3.92 11.70
N ALA A 54 -22.07 -3.68 11.53
CA ALA A 54 -21.08 -3.83 12.59
C ALA A 54 -21.32 -2.89 13.79
N MET A 55 -21.91 -1.72 13.55
CA MET A 55 -22.23 -0.75 14.61
C MET A 55 -23.50 -1.10 15.37
N LYS A 56 -24.27 -2.11 14.92
CA LYS A 56 -25.59 -2.37 15.52
C LYS A 56 -25.57 -2.92 16.93
N LYS A 57 -24.42 -3.35 17.43
CA LYS A 57 -24.25 -3.84 18.80
C LYS A 57 -23.56 -2.82 19.70
N GLU A 58 -23.13 -1.69 19.15
CA GLU A 58 -22.41 -0.67 19.89
C GLU A 58 -23.35 0.12 20.79
N THR A 59 -22.94 0.28 22.05
CA THR A 59 -23.68 1.00 23.09
C THR A 59 -23.08 2.37 23.42
N GLU A 60 -21.86 2.66 22.94
CA GLU A 60 -21.20 3.94 23.13
C GLU A 60 -21.35 4.83 21.88
N HIS A 61 -21.35 6.15 22.07
CA HIS A 61 -21.27 7.10 20.96
C HIS A 61 -19.91 6.99 20.27
N ALA A 62 -19.91 7.09 18.95
CA ALA A 62 -18.69 7.13 18.15
C ALA A 62 -18.81 8.18 17.07
N TYR A 63 -17.68 8.68 16.57
CA TYR A 63 -17.69 9.58 15.44
C TYR A 63 -16.45 9.43 14.57
N ALA A 64 -16.61 9.84 13.32
CA ALA A 64 -15.54 10.06 12.37
C ALA A 64 -15.75 11.42 11.69
N PHE A 65 -14.73 11.92 11.05
CA PHE A 65 -14.73 13.19 10.38
C PHE A 65 -14.38 13.02 8.91
N VAL A 66 -15.06 13.79 8.07
CA VAL A 66 -14.59 14.14 6.74
C VAL A 66 -14.12 15.58 6.79
N SER A 67 -12.88 15.78 6.41
CA SER A 67 -12.31 17.09 6.25
C SER A 67 -12.17 17.39 4.76
N GLN A 68 -12.40 18.63 4.34
CA GLN A 68 -12.36 18.97 2.94
C GLN A 68 -11.84 20.40 2.75
N TYR A 69 -11.01 20.60 1.73
CA TYR A 69 -10.62 21.91 1.23
C TYR A 69 -11.23 22.13 -0.16
N THR A 70 -11.86 23.28 -0.37
CA THR A 70 -12.46 23.69 -1.65
C THR A 70 -11.90 25.03 -2.10
N ASP A 71 -11.86 25.25 -3.42
CA ASP A 71 -11.67 26.59 -3.97
C ASP A 71 -12.94 27.45 -3.85
N ALA A 72 -12.87 28.70 -4.29
CA ALA A 72 -14.00 29.64 -4.27
C ALA A 72 -15.21 29.20 -5.13
N ASN A 73 -15.00 28.30 -6.09
CA ASN A 73 -16.09 27.72 -6.90
C ASN A 73 -16.69 26.47 -6.23
N GLY A 74 -16.21 26.07 -5.06
CA GLY A 74 -16.62 24.86 -4.35
C GLY A 74 -16.01 23.59 -4.94
N LYS A 75 -15.03 23.71 -5.85
CA LYS A 75 -14.30 22.56 -6.38
C LYS A 75 -13.42 22.00 -5.28
N ARG A 76 -13.57 20.70 -5.00
CA ARG A 76 -12.75 19.98 -4.03
C ARG A 76 -11.28 19.96 -4.47
N LEU A 77 -10.42 20.50 -3.61
CA LEU A 77 -8.96 20.49 -3.76
C LEU A 77 -8.32 19.35 -2.97
N SER A 78 -8.79 19.11 -1.74
CA SER A 78 -8.37 17.97 -0.92
C SER A 78 -9.52 17.46 -0.07
N ARG A 79 -9.46 16.19 0.36
CA ARG A 79 -10.41 15.57 1.27
C ARG A 79 -9.72 14.44 2.02
N ASN A 80 -9.87 14.40 3.33
CA ASN A 80 -9.37 13.31 4.17
C ASN A 80 -10.47 12.81 5.11
N GLN A 81 -10.27 11.61 5.64
CA GLN A 81 -11.13 11.00 6.64
C GLN A 81 -10.31 10.70 7.90
N HIS A 82 -10.91 10.88 9.07
CA HIS A 82 -10.26 10.57 10.33
C HIS A 82 -11.28 10.12 11.36
N GLY A 83 -11.04 9.02 12.08
CA GLY A 83 -11.97 8.52 13.08
C GLY A 83 -11.83 7.03 13.32
N ALA A 84 -12.75 6.48 14.12
CA ALA A 84 -12.79 5.06 14.42
C ALA A 84 -13.36 4.25 13.24
N GLN A 85 -12.84 3.03 13.06
CA GLN A 85 -13.53 2.03 12.25
C GLN A 85 -14.76 1.53 13.01
N PRO A 86 -15.86 1.15 12.33
CA PRO A 86 -16.10 1.07 10.88
C PRO A 86 -16.64 2.36 10.23
N LEU A 87 -16.73 3.49 10.96
CA LEU A 87 -17.31 4.72 10.42
C LEU A 87 -16.48 5.30 9.26
N VAL A 88 -15.16 5.13 9.27
CA VAL A 88 -14.29 5.54 8.16
C VAL A 88 -14.58 4.74 6.87
N GLU A 89 -14.85 3.44 6.99
CA GLU A 89 -15.27 2.60 5.84
C GLU A 89 -16.62 3.03 5.28
N LEU A 90 -17.61 3.30 6.13
CA LEU A 90 -18.90 3.85 5.72
C LEU A 90 -18.72 5.16 4.94
N ILE A 91 -17.92 6.07 5.49
CA ILE A 91 -17.61 7.34 4.85
C ILE A 91 -17.03 7.11 3.47
N ASN A 92 -16.07 6.19 3.33
CA ASN A 92 -15.42 5.90 2.04
C ASN A 92 -16.40 5.36 0.99
N ALA A 93 -17.32 4.49 1.39
CA ALA A 93 -18.33 3.93 0.50
C ALA A 93 -19.32 5.00 -0.01
N GLU A 94 -19.68 5.97 0.84
CA GLU A 94 -20.75 6.94 0.57
C GLU A 94 -20.24 8.36 0.25
N ILE A 95 -18.92 8.53 0.10
CA ILE A 95 -18.24 9.83 0.08
C ILE A 95 -18.65 10.76 -1.07
N SER A 96 -19.24 10.19 -2.13
CA SER A 96 -19.78 10.91 -3.29
C SER A 96 -21.03 11.73 -2.95
N GLY A 97 -21.75 11.36 -1.87
CA GLY A 97 -22.92 12.07 -1.38
C GLY A 97 -22.60 13.41 -0.72
N LEU A 98 -21.36 13.65 -0.28
CA LEU A 98 -20.93 14.91 0.32
C LEU A 98 -20.74 15.99 -0.75
N GLN A 99 -21.73 16.87 -0.88
CA GLN A 99 -21.70 18.03 -1.76
C GLN A 99 -22.05 19.31 -0.99
N CYS A 100 -21.18 20.32 -1.08
CA CYS A 100 -21.36 21.59 -0.39
C CYS A 100 -21.43 22.75 -1.39
N GLN A 101 -22.14 23.81 -1.00
CA GLN A 101 -21.95 25.16 -1.53
C GLN A 101 -20.69 25.77 -0.89
N PRO A 102 -19.96 26.67 -1.59
CA PRO A 102 -18.75 27.29 -1.05
C PRO A 102 -19.02 28.08 0.24
N ALA A 103 -17.97 28.27 1.04
CA ALA A 103 -18.02 29.23 2.13
C ALA A 103 -18.09 30.66 1.61
N GLN A 104 -18.49 31.61 2.48
CA GLN A 104 -18.53 33.03 2.14
C GLN A 104 -17.74 33.88 3.14
N ALA A 105 -17.07 34.89 2.60
CA ALA A 105 -16.47 36.01 3.33
C ALA A 105 -17.02 37.30 2.72
N ASP A 106 -17.57 38.20 3.53
CA ASP A 106 -18.24 39.42 3.06
C ASP A 106 -19.29 39.14 1.95
N GLY A 107 -20.01 38.02 2.06
CA GLY A 107 -21.01 37.58 1.08
C GLY A 107 -20.46 37.05 -0.25
N LYS A 108 -19.13 36.93 -0.41
CA LYS A 108 -18.48 36.40 -1.62
C LYS A 108 -17.96 34.98 -1.42
N PRO A 109 -18.10 34.07 -2.40
CA PRO A 109 -17.54 32.73 -2.32
C PRO A 109 -16.01 32.77 -2.15
N VAL A 110 -15.50 32.03 -1.18
CA VAL A 110 -14.06 31.93 -0.90
C VAL A 110 -13.60 30.49 -0.82
N ALA A 111 -12.32 30.28 -1.05
CA ALA A 111 -11.70 28.99 -0.75
C ALA A 111 -11.77 28.75 0.76
N SER A 112 -12.10 27.52 1.16
CA SER A 112 -12.32 27.21 2.56
C SER A 112 -11.99 25.77 2.84
N ARG A 113 -11.47 25.50 4.03
CA ARG A 113 -11.45 24.16 4.57
C ARG A 113 -12.51 24.04 5.65
N PHE A 114 -13.09 22.86 5.76
CA PHE A 114 -14.16 22.59 6.70
C PHE A 114 -14.15 21.11 7.13
N LEU A 115 -14.82 20.86 8.24
CA LEU A 115 -15.00 19.55 8.83
C LEU A 115 -16.48 19.19 8.84
N VAL A 116 -16.80 17.96 8.49
CA VAL A 116 -18.11 17.34 8.66
C VAL A 116 -17.94 16.14 9.58
N ALA A 117 -18.68 16.11 10.68
CA ALA A 117 -18.70 14.97 11.60
C ALA A 117 -19.80 13.98 11.19
N ILE A 118 -19.44 12.70 11.17
CA ILE A 118 -20.33 11.56 11.00
C ILE A 118 -20.39 10.88 12.35
N ILE A 119 -21.53 11.01 13.02
CA ILE A 119 -21.73 10.67 14.42
C ILE A 119 -22.67 9.49 14.51
N PHE A 120 -22.23 8.42 15.15
CA PHE A 120 -23.07 7.30 15.56
C PHE A 120 -23.66 7.58 16.93
N ASN A 121 -25.00 7.53 17.01
CA ASN A 121 -25.72 7.54 18.27
C ASN A 121 -26.25 6.13 18.58
N PRO A 122 -26.01 5.58 19.79
CA PRO A 122 -26.48 4.25 20.15
C PRO A 122 -28.01 4.22 20.24
N ALA A 123 -28.57 3.01 20.30
CA ALA A 123 -30.02 2.81 20.31
C ALA A 123 -30.72 3.54 21.48
N GLY A 124 -30.04 3.68 22.63
CA GLY A 124 -30.53 4.43 23.78
C GLY A 124 -30.77 5.92 23.50
N ALA A 125 -30.03 6.52 22.56
CA ALA A 125 -30.13 7.93 22.18
C ALA A 125 -31.10 8.21 21.02
N SER A 126 -32.12 7.35 20.87
CA SER A 126 -33.12 7.47 19.82
C SER A 126 -33.96 8.74 19.96
N PRO A 127 -34.15 9.52 18.86
CA PRO A 127 -34.98 10.72 18.90
C PRO A 127 -36.49 10.42 19.01
N LYS A 128 -36.89 9.16 18.83
CA LYS A 128 -38.31 8.74 18.83
C LYS A 128 -38.77 8.11 20.15
N ALA A 129 -37.84 7.80 21.04
CA ALA A 129 -38.18 7.15 22.31
C ALA A 129 -38.66 8.19 23.34
N ALA A 130 -39.62 7.79 24.18
CA ALA A 130 -40.08 8.61 25.30
C ALA A 130 -38.99 8.71 26.38
N ASP A 131 -38.33 7.59 26.66
CA ASP A 131 -37.11 7.53 27.48
C ASP A 131 -35.91 7.41 26.54
N ALA A 132 -34.98 8.35 26.60
CA ALA A 132 -33.82 8.39 25.71
C ALA A 132 -32.59 8.95 26.43
N GLU A 133 -31.42 8.41 26.11
CA GLU A 133 -30.11 8.96 26.50
C GLU A 133 -29.78 10.24 25.71
N PRO A 134 -28.80 11.03 26.17
CA PRO A 134 -28.32 12.18 25.42
C PRO A 134 -27.81 11.83 24.03
N ARG A 135 -27.96 12.77 23.11
CA ARG A 135 -27.61 12.57 21.71
C ARG A 135 -26.55 13.55 21.24
N LEU A 136 -25.53 13.08 20.54
CA LEU A 136 -24.54 13.92 19.88
C LEU A 136 -25.08 14.40 18.53
N LEU A 137 -25.12 15.72 18.35
CA LEU A 137 -25.63 16.38 17.14
C LEU A 137 -24.51 17.02 16.31
N ALA A 138 -23.47 17.53 16.97
CA ALA A 138 -22.27 18.04 16.33
C ALA A 138 -21.08 17.85 17.27
N VAL A 139 -19.94 17.42 16.73
CA VAL A 139 -18.69 17.26 17.48
C VAL A 139 -17.54 17.89 16.71
N MET A 140 -16.60 18.49 17.41
CA MET A 140 -15.37 19.07 16.87
C MET A 140 -14.16 18.50 17.62
N PRO A 141 -13.05 18.17 16.97
CA PRO A 141 -11.81 17.81 17.64
C PRO A 141 -11.28 18.94 18.52
N ALA A 142 -10.49 18.58 19.53
CA ALA A 142 -9.66 19.51 20.27
C ALA A 142 -8.35 19.71 19.52
N PHE A 143 -8.19 20.92 18.97
CA PHE A 143 -7.07 21.26 18.11
C PHE A 143 -5.84 21.64 18.92
N ILE A 144 -4.77 20.84 18.79
CA ILE A 144 -3.51 21.02 19.53
C ILE A 144 -2.37 21.41 18.58
N SER A 145 -1.35 22.08 19.09
CA SER A 145 -0.18 22.45 18.29
C SER A 145 0.60 21.22 17.80
N GLN A 146 1.34 21.36 16.70
CA GLN A 146 2.15 20.27 16.13
C GLN A 146 3.16 19.72 17.15
N LYS A 147 3.77 20.59 17.95
CA LYS A 147 4.70 20.22 19.02
C LYS A 147 4.01 19.32 20.04
N ARG A 148 2.84 19.72 20.54
CA ARG A 148 2.08 18.95 21.53
C ARG A 148 1.59 17.61 20.96
N ALA A 149 1.20 17.58 19.68
CA ALA A 149 0.83 16.34 19.00
C ALA A 149 2.02 15.37 18.84
N ALA A 150 3.25 15.90 18.69
CA ALA A 150 4.46 15.09 18.67
C ALA A 150 4.81 14.56 20.07
N GLU A 151 4.60 15.37 21.12
CA GLU A 151 4.79 14.97 22.52
C GLU A 151 3.88 13.81 22.92
N LEU A 152 2.58 13.86 22.60
CA LEU A 152 1.65 12.74 22.84
C LEU A 152 2.11 11.44 22.18
N ARG A 153 2.54 11.52 20.90
CA ARG A 153 3.06 10.36 20.16
C ARG A 153 4.33 9.82 20.80
N LYS A 154 5.27 10.70 21.17
CA LYS A 154 6.54 10.33 21.82
C LYS A 154 6.28 9.65 23.18
N ALA A 155 5.30 10.14 23.93
CA ALA A 155 4.88 9.57 25.20
C ALA A 155 4.02 8.29 25.06
N LYS A 156 3.69 7.87 23.82
CA LYS A 156 2.79 6.74 23.52
C LYS A 156 1.41 6.88 24.20
N GLN A 157 0.95 8.11 24.38
CA GLN A 157 -0.36 8.41 24.94
C GLN A 157 -1.43 8.40 23.85
N SER A 158 -2.66 8.02 24.21
CA SER A 158 -3.79 8.04 23.28
C SER A 158 -4.15 9.48 22.92
N ALA A 159 -4.54 9.70 21.66
CA ALA A 159 -5.11 10.96 21.22
C ALA A 159 -6.61 11.06 21.55
N TYR A 160 -7.26 9.95 21.86
CA TYR A 160 -8.66 9.91 22.28
C TYR A 160 -8.74 10.01 23.82
N ILE A 161 -9.34 11.10 24.29
CA ILE A 161 -9.48 11.45 25.70
C ILE A 161 -10.89 11.11 26.14
N LYS A 162 -11.05 10.17 27.07
CA LYS A 162 -12.37 9.82 27.60
C LYS A 162 -12.81 10.86 28.65
N VAL A 163 -13.96 11.47 28.43
CA VAL A 163 -14.58 12.49 29.30
C VAL A 163 -15.98 12.06 29.71
N ALA A 164 -16.35 12.38 30.96
CA ALA A 164 -17.72 12.32 31.44
C ALA A 164 -18.30 13.74 31.33
N ILE A 165 -19.31 13.91 30.48
CA ILE A 165 -19.96 15.18 30.18
C ILE A 165 -21.27 15.26 30.94
N GLU A 166 -21.48 16.35 31.68
CA GLU A 166 -22.74 16.66 32.35
C GLU A 166 -23.54 17.65 31.51
N LEU A 167 -24.80 17.33 31.25
CA LEU A 167 -25.74 18.16 30.51
C LEU A 167 -26.89 18.59 31.43
N ASP A 168 -27.33 19.83 31.29
CA ASP A 168 -28.58 20.27 31.89
C ASP A 168 -29.81 19.77 31.11
N ALA A 169 -31.02 20.06 31.60
CA ALA A 169 -32.27 19.64 30.96
C ALA A 169 -32.50 20.27 29.58
N SER A 170 -31.78 21.34 29.20
CA SER A 170 -31.81 21.90 27.85
C SER A 170 -30.89 21.16 26.88
N GLY A 171 -30.00 20.31 27.39
CA GLY A 171 -28.94 19.66 26.62
C GLY A 171 -27.69 20.53 26.51
N SER A 172 -27.58 21.58 27.32
CA SER A 172 -26.39 22.43 27.37
C SER A 172 -25.35 21.80 28.29
N LEU A 173 -24.09 21.87 27.87
CA LEU A 173 -22.94 21.42 28.65
C LEU A 173 -22.84 22.24 29.95
N SER A 174 -22.95 21.58 31.10
CA SER A 174 -22.81 22.20 32.41
C SER A 174 -21.39 22.04 32.96
N SER A 175 -20.81 20.85 32.84
CA SER A 175 -19.44 20.54 33.24
C SER A 175 -18.93 19.26 32.56
N TYR A 176 -17.65 18.96 32.73
CA TYR A 176 -17.11 17.64 32.39
C TYR A 176 -15.95 17.26 33.31
N ALA A 177 -15.67 15.96 33.39
CA ALA A 177 -14.52 15.41 34.08
C ALA A 177 -13.70 14.49 33.17
N LEU A 178 -12.37 14.56 33.29
CA LEU A 178 -11.48 13.59 32.64
C LEU A 178 -11.61 12.23 33.33
N SER A 179 -11.73 11.16 32.54
CA SER A 179 -11.62 9.80 33.08
C SER A 179 -10.25 9.60 33.74
N PRO A 180 -10.11 8.77 34.80
CA PRO A 180 -8.82 8.49 35.42
C PRO A 180 -7.75 8.01 34.43
N LYS A 181 -8.16 7.24 33.40
CA LYS A 181 -7.29 6.75 32.33
C LYS A 181 -6.82 7.84 31.36
N SER A 182 -7.44 9.01 31.40
CA SER A 182 -7.14 10.18 30.57
C SER A 182 -6.59 11.36 31.37
N SER A 183 -6.14 11.13 32.61
CA SER A 183 -5.58 12.17 33.50
C SER A 183 -4.34 12.87 32.91
N TYR A 184 -3.60 12.23 32.01
CA TYR A 184 -2.51 12.86 31.26
C TYR A 184 -2.97 14.01 30.34
N ALA A 185 -4.29 14.13 30.11
CA ALA A 185 -4.87 15.17 29.29
C ALA A 185 -5.09 16.50 30.05
N GLU A 186 -4.79 16.58 31.34
CA GLU A 186 -4.91 17.81 32.14
C GLU A 186 -4.25 19.04 31.47
N PRO A 187 -3.05 18.94 30.87
CA PRO A 187 -2.45 20.08 30.18
C PRO A 187 -3.25 20.57 28.97
N PHE A 188 -4.14 19.75 28.41
CA PHE A 188 -4.92 20.03 27.20
C PHE A 188 -6.33 20.57 27.50
N LYS A 189 -6.60 20.93 28.76
CA LYS A 189 -7.93 21.36 29.21
C LYS A 189 -8.48 22.52 28.38
N ALA A 190 -7.67 23.53 28.09
CA ALA A 190 -8.09 24.67 27.27
C ALA A 190 -8.52 24.27 25.85
N GLU A 191 -7.81 23.34 25.20
CA GLU A 191 -8.21 22.82 23.89
C GLU A 191 -9.46 21.94 23.95
N ILE A 192 -9.64 21.19 25.04
CA ILE A 192 -10.84 20.39 25.29
C ILE A 192 -12.04 21.30 25.55
N ASP A 193 -11.90 22.35 26.37
CA ASP A 193 -12.92 23.36 26.62
C ASP A 193 -13.38 24.01 25.31
N ALA A 194 -12.43 24.43 24.47
CA ALA A 194 -12.69 25.04 23.18
C ALA A 194 -13.39 24.10 22.19
N ALA A 195 -13.13 22.80 22.27
CA ALA A 195 -13.81 21.78 21.49
C ALA A 195 -15.24 21.58 22.00
N LEU A 196 -15.42 21.30 23.29
CA LEU A 196 -16.71 20.99 23.90
C LEU A 196 -17.69 22.17 23.82
N ALA A 197 -17.21 23.41 23.87
CA ALA A 197 -18.03 24.61 23.62
C ALA A 197 -18.69 24.63 22.23
N ARG A 198 -18.11 23.91 21.26
CA ARG A 198 -18.64 23.78 19.89
C ARG A 198 -19.46 22.52 19.68
N TRP A 199 -19.47 21.59 20.64
CA TRP A 199 -20.31 20.41 20.54
C TRP A 199 -21.78 20.78 20.74
N LYS A 200 -22.67 20.02 20.12
CA LYS A 200 -24.11 20.20 20.24
C LYS A 200 -24.74 18.88 20.64
N PHE A 201 -25.66 18.95 21.60
CA PHE A 201 -26.32 17.80 22.17
C PHE A 201 -27.84 17.98 22.09
N ALA A 202 -28.57 16.87 22.03
CA ALA A 202 -29.95 16.85 22.51
C ALA A 202 -29.93 16.28 23.94
N PRO A 203 -30.77 16.81 24.85
CA PRO A 203 -30.85 16.29 26.22
C PRO A 203 -31.38 14.85 26.24
N ALA A 204 -31.10 14.14 27.33
CA ALA A 204 -31.84 12.94 27.66
C ALA A 204 -33.33 13.25 27.85
N ARG A 205 -34.17 12.23 27.71
CA ARG A 205 -35.60 12.31 27.94
C ARG A 205 -36.06 11.25 28.91
N LYS A 206 -37.04 11.60 29.75
CA LYS A 206 -37.79 10.68 30.60
C LYS A 206 -39.27 10.97 30.47
N GLY A 207 -40.07 9.98 30.04
CA GLY A 207 -41.49 10.16 29.74
C GLY A 207 -41.74 11.24 28.66
N GLY A 208 -40.81 11.43 27.74
CA GLY A 208 -40.84 12.44 26.68
C GLY A 208 -40.37 13.83 27.11
N GLN A 209 -40.10 14.06 28.40
CA GLN A 209 -39.64 15.35 28.91
C GLN A 209 -38.11 15.41 28.98
N PRO A 210 -37.47 16.52 28.55
CA PRO A 210 -36.03 16.71 28.70
C PRO A 210 -35.58 16.67 30.17
N VAL A 211 -34.49 15.95 30.44
CA VAL A 211 -33.91 15.83 31.79
C VAL A 211 -32.40 16.04 31.77
N ALA A 212 -31.87 16.59 32.85
CA ALA A 212 -30.42 16.65 33.07
C ALA A 212 -29.85 15.23 33.17
N SER A 213 -28.64 15.04 32.63
CA SER A 213 -28.05 13.72 32.47
C SER A 213 -26.58 13.82 32.15
N SER A 214 -25.87 12.70 32.25
CA SER A 214 -24.48 12.60 31.86
C SER A 214 -24.30 11.63 30.68
N LEU A 215 -23.23 11.83 29.91
CA LEU A 215 -22.76 10.86 28.93
C LEU A 215 -21.24 10.73 28.97
N GLU A 216 -20.74 9.56 28.61
CA GLU A 216 -19.32 9.38 28.32
C GLU A 216 -19.06 9.61 26.83
N ALA A 217 -18.00 10.37 26.51
CA ALA A 217 -17.58 10.60 25.14
C ALA A 217 -16.05 10.60 25.02
N LEU A 218 -15.56 10.36 23.80
CA LEU A 218 -14.16 10.53 23.46
C LEU A 218 -13.96 11.91 22.85
N VAL A 219 -12.99 12.69 23.31
CA VAL A 219 -12.51 13.92 22.65
C VAL A 219 -11.21 13.60 21.94
N LEU A 220 -11.16 13.82 20.62
CA LEU A 220 -9.95 13.64 19.83
C LEU A 220 -9.03 14.87 19.93
N LEU A 221 -7.81 14.68 20.44
CA LEU A 221 -6.72 15.65 20.34
C LEU A 221 -6.00 15.49 19.00
N ILE A 222 -5.99 16.53 18.17
CA ILE A 222 -5.35 16.46 16.84
C ILE A 222 -4.83 17.82 16.38
N HIS A 223 -3.77 17.80 15.58
CA HIS A 223 -3.32 19.01 14.90
C HIS A 223 -4.20 19.29 13.67
N GLU A 224 -4.62 20.55 13.46
CA GLU A 224 -5.51 20.93 12.35
C GLU A 224 -4.99 20.45 10.98
N ASN A 225 -3.70 20.60 10.70
CA ASN A 225 -3.13 20.17 9.41
C ASN A 225 -3.04 18.65 9.24
N ALA A 226 -3.29 17.86 10.30
CA ALA A 226 -3.43 16.41 10.18
C ALA A 226 -4.82 16.03 9.65
N LEU A 227 -5.84 16.88 9.85
CA LEU A 227 -7.17 16.68 9.29
C LEU A 227 -7.25 17.23 7.88
N VAL A 228 -6.85 18.47 7.64
CA VAL A 228 -6.84 19.04 6.29
C VAL A 228 -5.41 19.37 5.93
N GLN A 229 -4.93 18.74 4.86
CA GLN A 229 -3.80 19.30 4.14
C GLN A 229 -4.31 20.60 3.49
N SER A 230 -4.27 21.71 4.23
CA SER A 230 -4.16 23.01 3.58
C SER A 230 -2.93 22.92 2.72
N PRO A 231 -2.95 23.32 1.44
CA PRO A 231 -1.73 23.40 0.68
C PRO A 231 -0.75 24.22 1.52
N SER A 232 0.35 23.60 1.94
CA SER A 232 1.49 24.30 2.49
C SER A 232 1.99 25.18 1.36
N THR A 233 1.39 26.36 1.19
CA THR A 233 1.73 27.36 0.17
C THR A 233 2.04 26.77 -1.22
N GLY A 234 1.37 25.67 -1.62
CA GLY A 234 1.91 24.85 -2.69
C GLY A 234 0.94 23.90 -3.37
N THR A 235 1.06 23.79 -4.68
CA THR A 235 0.28 22.88 -5.54
C THR A 235 1.12 21.65 -5.89
N PRO A 236 0.57 20.43 -5.84
CA PRO A 236 1.31 19.25 -6.31
C PRO A 236 1.56 19.32 -7.83
N PRO A 237 2.54 18.58 -8.36
CA PRO A 237 2.72 18.47 -9.80
C PRO A 237 1.44 18.04 -10.50
N SER A 238 1.14 18.66 -11.64
CA SER A 238 0.01 18.29 -12.48
C SER A 238 0.51 17.82 -13.84
N VAL A 239 -0.14 16.84 -14.43
CA VAL A 239 0.35 16.20 -15.66
C VAL A 239 0.12 17.10 -16.86
N VAL A 240 1.14 17.22 -17.71
CA VAL A 240 1.06 17.89 -19.01
C VAL A 240 0.92 16.85 -20.11
N HIS A 241 1.79 15.84 -20.09
CA HIS A 241 1.83 14.78 -21.12
C HIS A 241 2.24 13.45 -20.51
N ARG A 242 1.65 12.35 -20.98
CA ARG A 242 2.01 10.97 -20.61
C ARG A 242 2.01 10.10 -21.84
N ASP A 243 3.17 9.58 -22.20
CA ASP A 243 3.25 8.49 -23.16
C ASP A 243 2.83 7.17 -22.51
N PRO A 244 2.05 6.33 -23.20
CA PRO A 244 1.76 4.99 -22.73
C PRO A 244 3.05 4.16 -22.72
N PRO A 245 3.18 3.19 -21.80
CA PRO A 245 4.33 2.31 -21.79
C PRO A 245 4.34 1.41 -23.03
N VAL A 246 5.53 1.17 -23.58
CA VAL A 246 5.70 0.23 -24.69
C VAL A 246 5.59 -1.18 -24.14
N TYR A 247 4.68 -1.98 -24.70
CA TYR A 247 4.51 -3.35 -24.26
C TYR A 247 5.75 -4.21 -24.59
N PRO A 248 6.40 -4.86 -23.60
CA PRO A 248 7.55 -5.71 -23.86
C PRO A 248 7.17 -6.87 -24.80
N ARG A 249 7.95 -7.11 -25.86
CA ARG A 249 7.64 -8.14 -26.86
C ARG A 249 7.52 -9.54 -26.27
N ALA A 250 8.40 -9.90 -25.32
CA ALA A 250 8.36 -11.20 -24.64
C ALA A 250 7.05 -11.36 -23.87
N MET A 251 6.67 -10.37 -23.06
CA MET A 251 5.42 -10.39 -22.30
C MET A 251 4.20 -10.41 -23.22
N LYS A 252 4.23 -9.65 -24.32
CA LYS A 252 3.16 -9.62 -25.34
C LYS A 252 2.93 -10.99 -25.95
N LYS A 253 4.01 -11.67 -26.33
CA LYS A 253 3.93 -13.01 -26.92
C LYS A 253 3.42 -14.04 -25.90
N SER A 254 3.70 -13.83 -24.61
CA SER A 254 3.29 -14.73 -23.53
C SER A 254 1.92 -14.42 -22.91
N GLY A 255 1.18 -13.42 -23.41
CA GLY A 255 -0.16 -13.09 -22.91
C GLY A 255 -0.21 -12.50 -21.49
N LEU A 256 0.94 -12.20 -20.88
CA LEU A 256 1.03 -11.79 -19.48
C LEU A 256 0.66 -10.33 -19.32
N ILE A 257 -0.05 -9.96 -18.25
CA ILE A 257 -0.34 -8.56 -17.87
C ILE A 257 0.55 -8.10 -16.71
N GLY A 258 0.72 -6.78 -16.58
CA GLY A 258 1.67 -6.20 -15.64
C GLY A 258 1.12 -5.00 -14.87
N GLU A 259 1.55 -4.86 -13.63
CA GLU A 259 1.40 -3.64 -12.84
C GLU A 259 2.74 -3.34 -12.18
N VAL A 260 3.29 -2.16 -12.48
CA VAL A 260 4.55 -1.66 -11.91
C VAL A 260 4.29 -0.34 -11.22
N THR A 261 4.52 -0.29 -9.91
CA THR A 261 4.43 0.96 -9.16
C THR A 261 5.80 1.63 -9.09
N ILE A 262 5.91 2.83 -9.66
CA ILE A 262 7.15 3.59 -9.73
C ILE A 262 7.07 4.83 -8.83
N SER A 263 8.10 5.05 -8.02
CA SER A 263 8.35 6.29 -7.29
C SER A 263 9.36 7.13 -8.08
N PHE A 264 9.09 8.40 -8.30
CA PHE A 264 9.99 9.30 -9.02
C PHE A 264 9.88 10.72 -8.47
N VAL A 265 10.77 11.61 -8.91
CA VAL A 265 10.75 13.04 -8.56
C VAL A 265 10.41 13.84 -9.80
N VAL A 266 9.35 14.64 -9.72
CA VAL A 266 9.11 15.74 -10.67
C VAL A 266 9.97 16.92 -10.23
N ASP A 267 10.90 17.34 -11.08
CA ASP A 267 11.79 18.46 -10.77
C ASP A 267 11.11 19.82 -10.95
N LYS A 268 11.87 20.91 -10.70
CA LYS A 268 11.37 22.29 -10.83
C LYS A 268 11.00 22.70 -12.27
N LYS A 269 11.42 21.94 -13.28
CA LYS A 269 11.09 22.14 -14.70
C LYS A 269 9.94 21.24 -15.15
N GLY A 270 9.44 20.39 -14.24
CA GLY A 270 8.39 19.44 -14.54
C GLY A 270 8.88 18.16 -15.23
N ASP A 271 10.19 17.92 -15.24
CA ASP A 271 10.81 16.72 -15.78
C ASP A 271 10.85 15.60 -14.73
N VAL A 272 10.68 14.35 -15.16
CA VAL A 272 10.77 13.18 -14.28
C VAL A 272 12.22 12.78 -14.09
N THR A 273 12.63 12.61 -12.83
CA THR A 273 13.99 12.23 -12.42
C THR A 273 13.95 11.18 -11.32
N ASN A 274 15.05 10.42 -11.17
CA ASN A 274 15.22 9.39 -10.13
C ASN A 274 14.05 8.38 -10.02
N PRO A 275 13.63 7.73 -11.12
CA PRO A 275 12.60 6.70 -11.06
C PRO A 275 13.12 5.46 -10.32
N VAL A 276 12.31 4.91 -9.43
CA VAL A 276 12.63 3.69 -8.67
C VAL A 276 11.38 2.82 -8.63
N VAL A 277 11.52 1.55 -8.97
CA VAL A 277 10.45 0.57 -8.83
C VAL A 277 10.25 0.28 -7.35
N VAL A 278 9.04 0.56 -6.85
CA VAL A 278 8.66 0.26 -5.46
C VAL A 278 8.05 -1.13 -5.37
N ARG A 279 7.27 -1.53 -6.38
CA ARG A 279 6.57 -2.82 -6.44
C ARG A 279 6.30 -3.18 -7.89
N SER A 280 6.35 -4.47 -8.22
CA SER A 280 5.89 -5.00 -9.50
C SER A 280 5.33 -6.41 -9.27
N ASN A 281 4.34 -6.81 -10.06
CA ASN A 281 3.90 -8.21 -10.10
C ASN A 281 4.79 -9.07 -11.02
N ASN A 282 5.46 -8.46 -12.01
CA ASN A 282 6.32 -9.15 -12.94
C ASN A 282 7.47 -8.22 -13.38
N PRO A 283 8.74 -8.62 -13.19
CA PRO A 283 9.89 -7.77 -13.49
C PRO A 283 10.08 -7.51 -14.98
N GLY A 284 9.51 -8.35 -15.86
CA GLY A 284 9.55 -8.14 -17.31
C GLY A 284 8.90 -6.84 -17.78
N PHE A 285 8.14 -6.16 -16.92
CA PHE A 285 7.52 -4.86 -17.21
C PHE A 285 8.25 -3.65 -16.60
N GLU A 286 9.20 -3.88 -15.69
CA GLU A 286 9.80 -2.80 -14.89
C GLU A 286 10.56 -1.79 -15.74
N GLU A 287 11.37 -2.28 -16.68
CA GLU A 287 12.12 -1.43 -17.60
C GLU A 287 11.19 -0.55 -18.45
N ALA A 288 10.23 -1.17 -19.13
CA ALA A 288 9.27 -0.45 -19.98
C ALA A 288 8.47 0.58 -19.19
N ALA A 289 8.19 0.31 -17.91
CA ALA A 289 7.51 1.24 -17.03
C ALA A 289 8.43 2.43 -16.67
N ILE A 290 9.70 2.19 -16.35
CA ILE A 290 10.70 3.23 -16.08
C ILE A 290 10.88 4.12 -17.32
N GLU A 291 11.07 3.51 -18.50
CA GLU A 291 11.21 4.24 -19.75
C GLU A 291 10.00 5.11 -20.08
N ALA A 292 8.79 4.63 -19.77
CA ALA A 292 7.56 5.37 -19.98
C ALA A 292 7.50 6.61 -19.09
N VAL A 293 7.71 6.46 -17.77
CA VAL A 293 7.62 7.58 -16.84
C VAL A 293 8.70 8.62 -17.08
N LEU A 294 9.89 8.23 -17.56
CA LEU A 294 10.96 9.17 -17.90
C LEU A 294 10.60 10.09 -19.08
N LYS A 295 9.65 9.70 -19.93
CA LYS A 295 9.14 10.51 -21.06
C LYS A 295 7.98 11.42 -20.65
N TRP A 296 7.43 11.26 -19.45
CA TRP A 296 6.31 12.06 -18.99
C TRP A 296 6.71 13.49 -18.68
N LYS A 297 5.78 14.42 -18.91
CA LYS A 297 5.96 15.85 -18.61
C LYS A 297 4.90 16.33 -17.64
N PHE A 298 5.33 17.13 -16.68
CA PHE A 298 4.48 17.71 -15.64
C PHE A 298 4.62 19.23 -15.60
N LYS A 299 3.65 19.90 -14.98
CA LYS A 299 3.87 21.17 -14.32
C LYS A 299 4.49 20.85 -12.95
N PRO A 300 5.57 21.54 -12.55
CA PRO A 300 6.24 21.26 -11.28
C PRO A 300 5.30 21.49 -10.10
N GLY A 301 5.60 20.86 -8.98
CA GLY A 301 4.97 21.23 -7.72
C GLY A 301 5.38 22.65 -7.36
N ILE A 302 4.46 23.47 -6.85
CA ILE A 302 4.75 24.81 -6.35
C ILE A 302 4.76 24.73 -4.82
N LYS A 303 5.63 25.49 -4.17
CA LYS A 303 5.63 25.77 -2.73
C LYS A 303 6.15 27.18 -2.52
N ASP A 304 5.46 27.99 -1.72
CA ASP A 304 5.75 29.42 -1.51
C ASP A 304 5.86 30.20 -2.83
N GLY A 305 4.99 29.90 -3.80
CA GLY A 305 5.02 30.50 -5.14
C GLY A 305 6.20 30.07 -6.03
N LYS A 306 7.07 29.18 -5.55
CA LYS A 306 8.26 28.71 -6.27
C LYS A 306 8.14 27.24 -6.66
N PRO A 307 8.64 26.82 -7.83
CA PRO A 307 8.66 25.41 -8.20
C PRO A 307 9.63 24.63 -7.29
N VAL A 308 9.19 23.46 -6.83
CA VAL A 308 9.92 22.56 -5.94
C VAL A 308 9.94 21.13 -6.49
N ASN A 309 11.04 20.42 -6.20
CA ASN A 309 11.14 19.00 -6.49
C ASN A 309 10.11 18.25 -5.65
N THR A 310 9.25 17.47 -6.30
CA THR A 310 8.16 16.75 -5.62
C THR A 310 8.24 15.27 -5.95
N ARG A 311 8.26 14.43 -4.91
CA ARG A 311 8.22 12.98 -5.06
C ARG A 311 6.78 12.52 -5.34
N MET A 312 6.61 11.66 -6.33
CA MET A 312 5.35 11.06 -6.73
C MET A 312 5.49 9.54 -6.80
N GLN A 313 4.37 8.83 -6.65
CA GLN A 313 4.30 7.40 -6.88
C GLN A 313 3.09 7.09 -7.76
N VAL A 314 3.29 6.35 -8.85
CA VAL A 314 2.23 6.06 -9.84
C VAL A 314 2.28 4.59 -10.25
N PRO A 315 1.13 3.89 -10.30
CA PRO A 315 1.03 2.57 -10.92
C PRO A 315 0.99 2.69 -12.45
N ILE A 316 1.82 1.90 -13.13
CA ILE A 316 1.84 1.71 -14.58
C ILE A 316 1.24 0.34 -14.87
N ILE A 317 0.14 0.31 -15.62
CA ILE A 317 -0.60 -0.91 -15.89
C ILE A 317 -0.44 -1.30 -17.37
N PHE A 318 -0.06 -2.55 -17.59
CA PHE A 318 0.10 -3.17 -18.90
C PHE A 318 -1.07 -4.10 -19.17
N HIS A 319 -1.98 -3.68 -20.05
CA HIS A 319 -3.09 -4.49 -20.51
C HIS A 319 -2.87 -4.95 -21.96
N LEU A 320 -3.33 -6.17 -22.26
CA LEU A 320 -3.36 -6.75 -23.60
C LEU A 320 -4.81 -6.76 -24.08
N ASP A 321 -5.13 -5.97 -25.10
CA ASP A 321 -6.41 -6.06 -25.79
C ASP A 321 -6.35 -7.24 -26.77
N GLY A 322 -7.09 -8.31 -26.47
CA GLY A 322 -7.16 -9.53 -27.27
C GLY A 322 -6.23 -10.64 -26.75
N GLY A 323 -6.83 -11.79 -26.42
CA GLY A 323 -6.17 -12.95 -25.82
C GLY A 323 -4.92 -13.39 -26.59
N GLY A 324 -3.76 -13.18 -25.97
CA GLY A 324 -2.49 -13.68 -26.46
C GLY A 324 -2.45 -15.20 -26.35
N ARG A 325 -2.07 -15.87 -27.44
CA ARG A 325 -1.81 -17.32 -27.48
C ARG A 325 -0.69 -17.68 -26.50
N ASP A 326 -0.84 -18.82 -25.86
CA ASP A 326 0.03 -19.36 -24.81
C ASP A 326 1.47 -19.61 -25.32
N LEU A 327 2.45 -18.90 -24.77
CA LEU A 327 3.86 -19.33 -24.80
C LEU A 327 4.31 -19.99 -23.50
N TYR A 328 3.41 -20.09 -22.52
CA TYR A 328 3.57 -20.94 -21.36
C TYR A 328 2.58 -22.10 -21.51
N GLU A 329 3.00 -23.19 -22.15
CA GLU A 329 2.31 -24.47 -21.95
C GLU A 329 2.63 -24.93 -20.53
N VAL A 330 1.82 -24.47 -19.58
CA VAL A 330 1.65 -25.21 -18.33
C VAL A 330 0.85 -26.45 -18.73
N ASP A 331 1.52 -27.60 -18.80
CA ASP A 331 0.83 -28.88 -19.03
C ASP A 331 -0.10 -29.14 -17.83
N GLN A 332 -1.39 -28.83 -18.04
CA GLN A 332 -2.41 -29.03 -17.02
C GLN A 332 -2.77 -30.51 -16.97
N PRO A 333 -2.77 -31.13 -15.78
CA PRO A 333 -3.22 -32.51 -15.65
C PRO A 333 -4.65 -32.64 -16.16
N SER A 334 -4.92 -33.66 -16.99
CA SER A 334 -6.26 -33.96 -17.43
C SER A 334 -7.20 -34.21 -16.24
N LYS A 335 -8.52 -34.02 -16.41
CA LYS A 335 -9.51 -34.34 -15.36
C LYS A 335 -9.34 -35.75 -14.77
N LYS A 336 -8.95 -36.73 -15.58
CA LYS A 336 -8.65 -38.10 -15.12
C LYS A 336 -7.40 -38.17 -14.25
N GLN A 337 -6.35 -37.39 -14.55
CA GLN A 337 -5.16 -37.30 -13.71
C GLN A 337 -5.47 -36.58 -12.40
N ILE A 338 -6.22 -35.47 -12.44
CA ILE A 338 -6.67 -34.74 -11.23
C ILE A 338 -7.48 -35.67 -10.32
N ALA A 339 -8.43 -36.44 -10.85
CA ALA A 339 -9.24 -37.37 -10.06
C ALA A 339 -8.41 -38.47 -9.36
N LYS A 340 -7.22 -38.79 -9.88
CA LYS A 340 -6.29 -39.77 -9.29
C LYS A 340 -5.31 -39.14 -8.30
N MET A 341 -5.26 -37.82 -8.19
CA MET A 341 -4.40 -37.15 -7.21
C MET A 341 -4.93 -37.37 -5.77
N PRO A 342 -4.06 -37.23 -4.75
CA PRO A 342 -4.49 -37.12 -3.36
C PRO A 342 -5.55 -36.03 -3.20
N GLU A 343 -6.49 -36.22 -2.27
CA GLU A 343 -7.64 -35.34 -2.09
C GLU A 343 -7.26 -33.86 -1.93
N GLY A 344 -6.21 -33.56 -1.16
CA GLY A 344 -5.72 -32.20 -0.95
C GLY A 344 -5.05 -31.50 -2.16
N LEU A 345 -4.92 -32.20 -3.29
CA LEU A 345 -4.33 -31.66 -4.54
C LEU A 345 -5.33 -31.60 -5.70
N ARG A 346 -6.60 -31.96 -5.45
CA ARG A 346 -7.66 -31.95 -6.48
C ARG A 346 -8.25 -30.54 -6.61
N TYR A 347 -8.58 -30.15 -7.83
CA TYR A 347 -9.18 -28.84 -8.14
C TYR A 347 -10.10 -28.93 -9.36
N ASP A 348 -11.07 -28.03 -9.44
CA ASP A 348 -11.95 -27.85 -10.60
C ASP A 348 -11.41 -26.80 -11.59
N THR A 349 -10.76 -25.77 -11.04
CA THR A 349 -10.16 -24.66 -11.77
C THR A 349 -8.67 -24.65 -11.49
N PRO A 350 -7.80 -24.71 -12.52
CA PRO A 350 -6.36 -24.77 -12.34
C PRO A 350 -5.79 -23.45 -11.81
N PRO A 351 -4.59 -23.46 -11.21
CA PRO A 351 -3.87 -22.22 -10.92
C PRO A 351 -3.61 -21.44 -12.21
N GLU A 352 -3.82 -20.12 -12.16
CA GLU A 352 -3.63 -19.22 -13.30
C GLU A 352 -2.38 -18.36 -13.06
N PRO A 353 -1.37 -18.37 -13.96
CA PRO A 353 -0.16 -17.59 -13.76
C PRO A 353 -0.44 -16.08 -13.68
N ARG A 354 0.09 -15.41 -12.65
CA ARG A 354 -0.02 -13.97 -12.41
C ARG A 354 1.31 -13.23 -12.58
N GLY A 355 2.39 -13.90 -12.21
CA GLY A 355 3.77 -13.42 -12.38
C GLY A 355 4.63 -14.59 -12.76
N VAL A 356 5.20 -14.57 -13.96
CA VAL A 356 6.12 -15.60 -14.44
C VAL A 356 7.40 -14.93 -14.89
N ILE A 357 8.51 -15.62 -14.66
CA ILE A 357 9.85 -15.14 -14.90
C ILE A 357 10.57 -16.14 -15.82
N HIS A 358 11.34 -15.63 -16.78
CA HIS A 358 12.18 -16.51 -17.59
C HIS A 358 13.44 -16.94 -16.81
N PRO A 359 13.86 -18.20 -16.95
CA PRO A 359 15.10 -18.67 -16.34
C PRO A 359 16.31 -18.02 -17.01
N VAL A 360 17.31 -17.68 -16.19
CA VAL A 360 18.57 -17.10 -16.67
C VAL A 360 19.42 -18.18 -17.34
N TYR A 361 19.90 -17.94 -18.55
CA TYR A 361 20.83 -18.87 -19.20
C TYR A 361 22.13 -19.00 -18.38
N PRO A 362 22.53 -20.22 -17.94
CA PRO A 362 23.71 -20.39 -17.10
C PRO A 362 25.01 -19.93 -17.77
N TYR A 363 25.75 -19.01 -17.13
CA TYR A 363 26.96 -18.40 -17.71
C TYR A 363 28.00 -19.44 -18.18
N ALA A 364 28.19 -20.52 -17.42
CA ALA A 364 29.17 -21.56 -17.73
C ALA A 364 28.96 -22.22 -19.11
N LEU A 365 27.71 -22.24 -19.61
CA LEU A 365 27.36 -22.92 -20.86
C LEU A 365 27.62 -22.07 -22.11
N TYR A 366 27.94 -20.78 -21.98
CA TYR A 366 28.35 -19.96 -23.14
C TYR A 366 29.67 -20.42 -23.76
N ALA A 367 30.58 -21.00 -22.96
CA ALA A 367 31.88 -21.49 -23.42
C ALA A 367 31.75 -22.70 -24.36
N ASP A 368 30.72 -23.53 -24.16
CA ASP A 368 30.43 -24.76 -24.91
C ASP A 368 29.89 -24.49 -26.33
N LYS A 369 30.06 -23.26 -26.86
CA LYS A 369 29.40 -22.77 -28.07
C LYS A 369 27.87 -22.87 -28.01
N ALA A 370 27.35 -22.67 -26.80
CA ALA A 370 25.96 -22.34 -26.55
C ALA A 370 24.99 -23.48 -26.94
N PRO A 371 25.00 -24.61 -26.19
CA PRO A 371 24.04 -25.67 -26.41
C PRO A 371 22.62 -25.14 -26.10
N ARG A 372 21.69 -25.38 -27.03
CA ARG A 372 20.27 -25.36 -26.70
C ARG A 372 19.97 -26.50 -25.74
N GLY A 373 18.97 -26.32 -24.90
CA GLY A 373 18.49 -27.39 -24.05
C GLY A 373 17.12 -27.09 -23.49
N SER A 374 16.60 -28.02 -22.70
CA SER A 374 15.36 -27.85 -21.96
C SER A 374 15.48 -28.36 -20.53
N ALA A 375 14.54 -27.91 -19.70
CA ALA A 375 14.27 -28.45 -18.38
C ALA A 375 12.76 -28.47 -18.09
N THR A 376 12.27 -29.58 -17.58
CA THR A 376 10.88 -29.80 -17.20
C THR A 376 10.78 -29.89 -15.68
N LEU A 377 9.89 -29.09 -15.09
CA LEU A 377 9.73 -28.95 -13.66
C LEU A 377 8.28 -29.20 -13.23
N SER A 378 8.12 -29.77 -12.03
CA SER A 378 6.84 -29.84 -11.31
C SER A 378 6.86 -28.85 -10.16
N MET A 379 5.75 -28.14 -9.96
CA MET A 379 5.58 -27.14 -8.91
C MET A 379 4.38 -27.49 -8.04
N LEU A 380 4.51 -27.36 -6.73
CA LEU A 380 3.38 -27.31 -5.80
C LEU A 380 3.08 -25.85 -5.47
N ILE A 381 1.84 -25.45 -5.69
CA ILE A 381 1.33 -24.11 -5.47
C ILE A 381 0.38 -24.16 -4.27
N ASP A 382 0.60 -23.30 -3.28
CA ASP A 382 -0.24 -23.23 -2.09
C ASP A 382 -1.59 -22.51 -2.37
N PRO A 383 -2.57 -22.56 -1.45
CA PRO A 383 -3.84 -21.84 -1.60
C PRO A 383 -3.71 -20.31 -1.66
N GLN A 384 -2.53 -19.75 -1.42
CA GLN A 384 -2.22 -18.32 -1.60
C GLN A 384 -1.63 -18.04 -2.99
N GLY A 385 -1.40 -19.07 -3.81
CA GLY A 385 -0.86 -18.95 -5.16
C GLY A 385 0.66 -18.86 -5.22
N ARG A 386 1.37 -19.26 -4.16
CA ARG A 386 2.85 -19.25 -4.12
C ARG A 386 3.40 -20.64 -4.39
N VAL A 387 4.54 -20.70 -5.07
CA VAL A 387 5.29 -21.95 -5.23
C VAL A 387 5.96 -22.30 -3.90
N VAL A 388 5.59 -23.45 -3.33
CA VAL A 388 6.12 -23.95 -2.04
C VAL A 388 6.95 -25.22 -2.20
N MET A 389 6.96 -25.82 -3.39
CA MET A 389 7.89 -26.88 -3.77
C MET A 389 8.14 -26.84 -5.28
N ALA A 390 9.38 -27.03 -5.70
CA ALA A 390 9.77 -27.15 -7.10
C ALA A 390 10.70 -28.35 -7.29
N LYS A 391 10.34 -29.27 -8.20
CA LYS A 391 11.11 -30.47 -8.51
C LYS A 391 11.47 -30.49 -10.00
N VAL A 392 12.75 -30.60 -10.29
CA VAL A 392 13.24 -30.91 -11.65
C VAL A 392 12.85 -32.35 -11.96
N LEU A 393 12.06 -32.54 -13.01
CA LEU A 393 11.67 -33.87 -13.49
C LEU A 393 12.67 -34.38 -14.51
N GLU A 394 13.06 -33.52 -15.44
CA GLU A 394 14.00 -33.83 -16.51
C GLU A 394 14.76 -32.56 -16.88
N ALA A 395 16.03 -32.68 -17.23
CA ALA A 395 16.78 -31.59 -17.83
C ALA A 395 17.89 -32.15 -18.73
N THR A 396 18.05 -31.54 -19.90
CA THR A 396 19.13 -31.88 -20.84
C THR A 396 20.52 -31.60 -20.27
N ARG A 397 20.61 -30.70 -19.29
CA ARG A 397 21.79 -30.42 -18.46
C ARG A 397 21.34 -30.10 -17.03
N PRO A 398 22.08 -30.50 -15.98
CA PRO A 398 21.74 -30.15 -14.60
C PRO A 398 21.56 -28.64 -14.37
N GLU A 399 22.39 -27.81 -15.00
CA GLU A 399 22.36 -26.35 -14.86
C GLU A 399 21.07 -25.72 -15.40
N PHE A 400 20.46 -26.30 -16.44
CA PHE A 400 19.15 -25.88 -16.94
C PHE A 400 18.03 -26.22 -15.95
N GLY A 401 18.11 -27.38 -15.29
CA GLY A 401 17.18 -27.76 -14.23
C GLY A 401 17.24 -26.79 -13.05
N GLU A 402 18.45 -26.45 -12.61
CA GLU A 402 18.69 -25.53 -11.50
C GLU A 402 18.26 -24.09 -11.81
N SER A 403 18.57 -23.60 -13.01
CA SER A 403 18.09 -22.29 -13.47
C SER A 403 16.56 -22.25 -13.60
N GLY A 404 15.95 -23.30 -14.18
CA GLY A 404 14.50 -23.45 -14.25
C GLY A 404 13.85 -23.46 -12.87
N ARG A 405 14.49 -24.13 -11.89
CA ARG A 405 14.01 -24.17 -10.50
C ARG A 405 14.04 -22.80 -9.85
N ALA A 406 15.17 -22.10 -9.95
CA ALA A 406 15.29 -20.74 -9.43
C ALA A 406 14.25 -19.80 -10.05
N ALA A 407 13.93 -19.94 -11.35
CA ALA A 407 12.91 -19.14 -12.00
C ALA A 407 11.51 -19.38 -11.45
N VAL A 408 11.08 -20.65 -11.30
CA VAL A 408 9.72 -20.98 -10.83
C VAL A 408 9.49 -20.58 -9.38
N GLU A 409 10.54 -20.49 -8.56
CA GLU A 409 10.43 -20.03 -7.17
C GLU A 409 9.96 -18.58 -7.06
N HIS A 410 10.11 -17.79 -8.12
CA HIS A 410 9.57 -16.44 -8.21
C HIS A 410 8.16 -16.37 -8.83
N PHE A 411 7.57 -17.51 -9.22
CA PHE A 411 6.26 -17.49 -9.88
C PHE A 411 5.16 -17.22 -8.86
N GLU A 412 4.18 -16.43 -9.29
CA GLU A 412 2.96 -16.15 -8.55
C GLU A 412 1.76 -16.56 -9.38
N PHE A 413 0.76 -17.12 -8.72
CA PHE A 413 -0.46 -17.62 -9.34
C PHE A 413 -1.68 -17.02 -8.66
N LYS A 414 -2.78 -16.91 -9.40
CA LYS A 414 -4.10 -17.06 -8.78
C LYS A 414 -4.23 -18.55 -8.41
N PRO A 415 -4.58 -18.89 -7.16
CA PRO A 415 -4.59 -20.28 -6.71
C PRO A 415 -5.60 -21.13 -7.49
N ALA A 416 -5.38 -22.44 -7.50
CA ALA A 416 -6.41 -23.39 -7.93
C ALA A 416 -7.64 -23.25 -7.05
N THR A 417 -8.81 -23.58 -7.58
CA THR A 417 -10.03 -23.67 -6.78
C THR A 417 -10.65 -25.05 -6.82
N LEU A 418 -11.36 -25.41 -5.75
CA LEU A 418 -12.28 -26.52 -5.68
C LEU A 418 -13.58 -26.00 -5.08
N GLU A 419 -14.68 -26.06 -5.82
CA GLU A 419 -15.98 -25.50 -5.42
C GLU A 419 -15.86 -24.00 -5.05
N GLY A 420 -15.02 -23.26 -5.78
CA GLY A 420 -14.76 -21.84 -5.55
C GLY A 420 -13.85 -21.52 -4.36
N LYS A 421 -13.38 -22.50 -3.59
CA LYS A 421 -12.43 -22.31 -2.48
C LYS A 421 -10.99 -22.49 -2.97
N PRO A 422 -10.04 -21.60 -2.58
CA PRO A 422 -8.63 -21.79 -2.91
C PRO A 422 -8.07 -23.09 -2.31
N VAL A 423 -7.40 -23.88 -3.14
CA VAL A 423 -6.74 -25.14 -2.76
C VAL A 423 -5.33 -25.21 -3.33
N ALA A 424 -4.52 -26.14 -2.83
CA ALA A 424 -3.21 -26.39 -3.40
C ALA A 424 -3.34 -27.04 -4.79
N GLY A 425 -2.41 -26.72 -5.68
CA GLY A 425 -2.38 -27.26 -7.04
C GLY A 425 -0.99 -27.70 -7.44
N VAL A 426 -0.91 -28.76 -8.26
CA VAL A 426 0.35 -29.18 -8.89
C VAL A 426 0.28 -28.85 -10.37
N LEU A 427 1.33 -28.18 -10.86
CA LEU A 427 1.51 -27.83 -12.26
C LEU A 427 2.87 -28.31 -12.76
N LYS A 428 2.97 -28.54 -14.07
CA LYS A 428 4.23 -28.79 -14.77
C LYS A 428 4.53 -27.68 -15.75
N THR A 429 5.80 -27.40 -15.95
CA THR A 429 6.26 -26.43 -16.95
C THR A 429 7.56 -26.92 -17.58
N GLU A 430 7.72 -26.68 -18.88
CA GLU A 430 8.97 -26.91 -19.61
C GLU A 430 9.57 -25.57 -20.02
N PHE A 431 10.85 -25.38 -19.74
CA PHE A 431 11.63 -24.25 -20.24
C PHE A 431 12.56 -24.72 -21.33
N ASN A 432 12.56 -23.95 -22.43
CA ASN A 432 13.56 -24.06 -23.48
C ASN A 432 14.62 -22.98 -23.28
N PHE A 433 15.87 -23.40 -23.27
CA PHE A 433 17.05 -22.55 -23.16
C PHE A 433 17.65 -22.40 -24.55
N ASP A 434 17.58 -21.19 -25.11
CA ASP A 434 18.28 -20.84 -26.34
C ASP A 434 19.21 -19.65 -26.08
N PRO A 435 20.52 -19.82 -26.26
CA PRO A 435 21.48 -18.75 -26.05
C PRO A 435 21.33 -17.59 -27.03
N HIS A 436 20.64 -17.74 -28.16
CA HIS A 436 20.39 -16.64 -29.10
C HIS A 436 19.34 -15.64 -28.61
N TYR A 437 18.56 -16.00 -27.57
CA TYR A 437 17.73 -15.02 -26.87
C TYR A 437 18.57 -14.10 -25.97
N ASP A 438 19.78 -14.55 -25.59
CA ASP A 438 20.63 -13.88 -24.62
C ASP A 438 22.02 -13.54 -25.20
N ASP A 439 22.82 -12.95 -24.32
CA ASP A 439 24.10 -12.25 -24.44
C ASP A 439 25.25 -12.85 -25.25
N THR A 440 25.06 -13.79 -26.17
CA THR A 440 26.13 -14.43 -26.97
C THR A 440 27.14 -13.45 -27.59
N GLY A 441 26.64 -12.34 -28.17
CA GLY A 441 27.48 -11.27 -28.70
C GLY A 441 28.26 -10.53 -27.61
N LEU A 442 27.61 -10.27 -26.47
CA LEU A 442 28.23 -9.62 -25.31
C LEU A 442 29.26 -10.53 -24.64
N TYR A 443 28.99 -11.82 -24.53
CA TYR A 443 29.91 -12.84 -24.02
C TYR A 443 31.15 -12.92 -24.93
N SER A 444 30.94 -12.98 -26.24
CA SER A 444 32.04 -12.96 -27.22
C SER A 444 32.88 -11.69 -27.10
N MET A 445 32.24 -10.54 -26.86
CA MET A 445 32.92 -9.27 -26.61
C MET A 445 33.72 -9.32 -25.29
N GLU A 446 33.14 -9.82 -24.21
CA GLU A 446 33.83 -9.97 -22.93
C GLU A 446 35.10 -10.81 -23.07
N MET A 447 35.01 -11.94 -23.77
CA MET A 447 36.14 -12.87 -23.92
C MET A 447 37.25 -12.33 -24.83
N LYS A 448 36.89 -11.57 -25.88
CA LYS A 448 37.85 -11.13 -26.92
C LYS A 448 38.32 -9.68 -26.76
N LYS A 449 37.55 -8.85 -26.07
CA LYS A 449 37.72 -7.38 -25.98
C LYS A 449 37.32 -6.89 -24.58
N SER A 450 37.94 -7.48 -23.55
CA SER A 450 37.65 -7.16 -22.15
C SER A 450 37.98 -5.72 -21.76
N ASP A 451 38.85 -5.05 -22.52
CA ASP A 451 39.19 -3.64 -22.43
C ASP A 451 37.99 -2.69 -22.66
N ARG A 452 36.94 -3.18 -23.34
CA ARG A 452 35.68 -2.45 -23.56
C ARG A 452 34.76 -2.42 -22.33
N ILE A 453 35.09 -3.18 -21.28
CA ILE A 453 34.38 -3.16 -20.01
C ILE A 453 35.12 -2.19 -19.09
N ALA A 454 34.47 -1.08 -18.76
CA ALA A 454 35.02 -0.11 -17.83
C ALA A 454 35.20 -0.75 -16.45
N GLY A 455 36.37 -0.53 -15.85
CA GLY A 455 36.59 -0.85 -14.44
C GLY A 455 35.95 0.20 -13.53
N ALA A 456 35.65 -0.16 -12.29
CA ALA A 456 34.99 0.72 -11.33
C ALA A 456 35.65 2.10 -11.18
N GLY A 457 37.00 2.16 -11.18
CA GLY A 457 37.75 3.42 -11.07
C GLY A 457 37.69 4.34 -12.31
N LYS A 458 37.05 3.90 -13.41
CA LYS A 458 36.84 4.71 -14.62
C LYS A 458 35.41 5.26 -14.72
N LEU A 459 34.53 4.90 -13.80
CA LEU A 459 33.16 5.39 -13.77
C LEU A 459 33.08 6.73 -13.06
N ASP A 460 32.19 7.60 -13.53
CA ASP A 460 31.94 8.90 -12.88
C ASP A 460 31.34 8.72 -11.48
N SER A 461 30.53 7.66 -11.31
CA SER A 461 29.97 7.25 -10.03
C SER A 461 29.50 5.80 -10.10
N VAL A 462 29.34 5.15 -8.93
CA VAL A 462 28.72 3.83 -8.83
C VAL A 462 27.27 3.90 -9.32
N PRO A 463 26.85 3.05 -10.28
CA PRO A 463 25.48 3.03 -10.79
C PRO A 463 24.46 2.80 -9.67
N LYS A 464 23.47 3.69 -9.56
CA LYS A 464 22.41 3.55 -8.57
C LYS A 464 21.37 2.53 -9.05
N ALA A 465 20.86 1.72 -8.13
CA ALA A 465 19.78 0.80 -8.46
C ALA A 465 18.46 1.56 -8.70
N LEU A 466 17.83 1.30 -9.83
CA LEU A 466 16.47 1.73 -10.19
C LEU A 466 15.44 0.65 -9.80
N SER A 467 15.84 -0.61 -9.79
CA SER A 467 15.08 -1.72 -9.23
C SER A 467 16.02 -2.73 -8.60
N GLN A 468 15.74 -3.12 -7.37
CA GLN A 468 16.52 -4.12 -6.64
C GLN A 468 15.56 -5.07 -5.91
N ARG A 469 15.00 -6.01 -6.68
CA ARG A 469 14.10 -7.03 -6.13
C ARG A 469 14.80 -7.82 -5.02
N LYS A 470 14.05 -8.13 -3.97
CA LYS A 470 14.55 -8.97 -2.88
C LYS A 470 14.77 -10.40 -3.40
N PRO A 471 15.82 -11.08 -2.92
CA PRO A 471 16.02 -12.48 -3.24
C PRO A 471 14.89 -13.34 -2.69
N VAL A 472 14.54 -14.40 -3.41
CA VAL A 472 13.64 -15.45 -2.94
C VAL A 472 14.49 -16.55 -2.29
N PHE A 473 14.07 -17.02 -1.12
CA PHE A 473 14.76 -18.10 -0.44
C PHE A 473 14.57 -19.40 -1.22
N PRO A 474 15.65 -20.08 -1.67
CA PRO A 474 15.53 -21.25 -2.52
C PRO A 474 14.87 -22.43 -1.81
N LEU A 475 14.00 -23.14 -2.54
CA LEU A 475 13.30 -24.34 -2.05
C LEU A 475 14.17 -25.60 -2.18
N GLY A 476 15.26 -25.50 -2.96
CA GLY A 476 16.19 -26.60 -3.23
C GLY A 476 17.22 -26.93 -2.17
N VAL A 477 17.30 -26.15 -1.08
CA VAL A 477 18.30 -26.35 -0.02
C VAL A 477 17.91 -27.48 0.93
N ALA A 478 18.91 -28.06 1.62
CA ALA A 478 18.68 -29.15 2.57
C ALA A 478 17.69 -28.74 3.69
N PRO A 479 16.81 -29.66 4.15
CA PRO A 479 15.93 -29.41 5.30
C PRO A 479 16.72 -28.91 6.52
N GLY A 480 16.20 -27.90 7.22
CA GLY A 480 16.89 -27.25 8.35
C GLY A 480 17.89 -26.15 7.97
N THR A 481 18.11 -25.89 6.68
CA THR A 481 18.93 -24.75 6.23
C THR A 481 18.14 -23.45 6.32
N ASP A 482 18.46 -22.57 7.27
CA ASP A 482 17.71 -21.32 7.50
C ASP A 482 18.39 -20.06 6.96
N SER A 483 19.64 -20.18 6.49
CA SER A 483 20.36 -19.07 5.86
C SER A 483 21.41 -19.54 4.87
N GLY A 484 21.88 -18.63 4.03
CA GLY A 484 22.97 -18.86 3.11
C GLY A 484 23.42 -17.60 2.41
N THR A 485 24.51 -17.72 1.65
CA THR A 485 25.08 -16.60 0.90
C THR A 485 25.53 -17.03 -0.49
N ALA A 486 25.49 -16.10 -1.43
CA ALA A 486 26.09 -16.27 -2.74
C ALA A 486 26.72 -14.96 -3.21
N THR A 487 27.87 -15.07 -3.87
CA THR A 487 28.51 -13.95 -4.55
C THR A 487 28.27 -14.10 -6.05
N VAL A 488 27.68 -13.07 -6.65
CA VAL A 488 27.35 -13.03 -8.08
C VAL A 488 28.12 -11.90 -8.74
N GLU A 489 28.74 -12.20 -9.88
CA GLU A 489 29.38 -11.21 -10.74
C GLU A 489 28.56 -11.08 -12.02
N PHE A 490 28.36 -9.86 -12.49
CA PHE A 490 27.59 -9.58 -13.70
C PHE A 490 28.12 -8.32 -14.39
N LEU A 491 27.63 -8.07 -15.61
CA LEU A 491 27.84 -6.83 -16.32
C LEU A 491 26.60 -5.95 -16.19
N ILE A 492 26.78 -4.65 -15.99
CA ILE A 492 25.75 -3.65 -16.25
C ILE A 492 26.02 -3.10 -17.64
N ASP A 493 25.07 -3.28 -18.55
CA ASP A 493 25.20 -2.75 -19.91
C ASP A 493 24.97 -1.23 -19.98
N LYS A 494 25.13 -0.66 -21.18
CA LYS A 494 24.98 0.78 -21.45
C LYS A 494 23.59 1.35 -21.15
N ASP A 495 22.60 0.47 -21.00
CA ASP A 495 21.20 0.80 -20.72
C ASP A 495 20.85 0.52 -19.24
N GLY A 496 21.84 0.08 -18.44
CA GLY A 496 21.68 -0.16 -17.02
C GLY A 496 21.17 -1.56 -16.66
N LYS A 497 21.11 -2.50 -17.61
CA LYS A 497 20.60 -3.85 -17.38
C LYS A 497 21.68 -4.79 -16.89
N VAL A 498 21.31 -5.69 -16.00
CA VAL A 498 22.16 -6.81 -15.63
C VAL A 498 22.24 -7.82 -16.77
N ARG A 499 23.46 -8.14 -17.19
CA ARG A 499 23.79 -9.05 -18.28
C ARG A 499 24.86 -10.04 -17.83
N LEU A 500 24.81 -11.26 -18.38
CA LEU A 500 25.77 -12.32 -18.08
C LEU A 500 26.06 -12.55 -16.57
N PRO A 501 25.04 -12.64 -15.70
CA PRO A 501 25.26 -12.93 -14.29
C PRO A 501 25.83 -14.34 -14.10
N ARG A 502 26.85 -14.46 -13.24
CA ARG A 502 27.54 -15.72 -12.95
C ARG A 502 27.79 -15.88 -11.45
N ILE A 503 27.68 -17.12 -10.98
CA ILE A 503 28.00 -17.49 -9.61
C ILE A 503 29.53 -17.47 -9.45
N LYS A 504 30.06 -16.71 -8.49
CA LYS A 504 31.48 -16.72 -8.10
C LYS A 504 31.73 -17.65 -6.93
N SER A 505 30.83 -17.64 -5.96
CA SER A 505 30.80 -18.55 -4.81
C SER A 505 29.40 -18.63 -4.26
N ALA A 506 29.06 -19.74 -3.61
CA ALA A 506 27.82 -19.88 -2.85
C ALA A 506 28.03 -20.88 -1.72
N SER A 507 27.31 -20.70 -0.60
CA SER A 507 27.31 -21.67 0.49
C SER A 507 26.58 -22.96 0.13
N ASP A 508 25.66 -22.88 -0.83
CA ASP A 508 24.97 -24.01 -1.46
C ASP A 508 24.68 -23.62 -2.94
N PRO A 509 24.77 -24.55 -3.90
CA PRO A 509 24.43 -24.26 -5.30
C PRO A 509 23.07 -23.58 -5.49
N ALA A 510 22.05 -23.96 -4.72
CA ALA A 510 20.70 -23.37 -4.82
C ALA A 510 20.69 -21.87 -4.49
N PHE A 511 21.48 -21.42 -3.49
CA PHE A 511 21.65 -19.98 -3.22
C PHE A 511 22.33 -19.25 -4.38
N GLY A 512 23.27 -19.92 -5.06
CA GLY A 512 23.92 -19.37 -6.25
C GLY A 512 22.94 -19.11 -7.39
N TYR A 513 22.13 -20.11 -7.75
CA TYR A 513 21.12 -19.97 -8.80
C TYR A 513 20.01 -18.98 -8.42
N ALA A 514 19.52 -19.01 -7.17
CA ALA A 514 18.55 -18.03 -6.69
C ALA A 514 19.11 -16.60 -6.72
N ALA A 515 20.39 -16.41 -6.39
CA ALA A 515 21.03 -15.11 -6.45
C ALA A 515 21.17 -14.62 -7.90
N VAL A 516 21.64 -15.48 -8.81
CA VAL A 516 21.73 -15.17 -10.25
C VAL A 516 20.36 -14.79 -10.80
N GLN A 517 19.33 -15.60 -10.51
CA GLN A 517 17.97 -15.33 -10.96
C GLN A 517 17.49 -13.98 -10.42
N THR A 518 17.74 -13.66 -9.15
CA THR A 518 17.34 -12.39 -8.53
C THR A 518 18.03 -11.20 -9.17
N VAL A 519 19.38 -11.22 -9.28
CA VAL A 519 20.14 -10.06 -9.77
C VAL A 519 19.90 -9.81 -11.26
N ALA A 520 19.54 -10.83 -12.04
CA ALA A 520 19.19 -10.68 -13.45
C ALA A 520 18.00 -9.74 -13.68
N HIS A 521 17.14 -9.56 -12.68
CA HIS A 521 16.00 -8.64 -12.72
C HIS A 521 16.29 -7.30 -12.06
N TRP A 522 17.52 -7.04 -11.63
CA TRP A 522 17.89 -5.73 -11.13
C TRP A 522 18.13 -4.76 -12.29
N LEU A 523 17.77 -3.50 -12.06
CA LEU A 523 17.97 -2.40 -13.00
C LEU A 523 18.77 -1.30 -12.33
N PHE A 524 19.68 -0.71 -13.07
CA PHE A 524 20.57 0.35 -12.61
C PHE A 524 20.46 1.58 -13.52
N GLU A 525 20.90 2.72 -13.01
CA GLU A 525 21.25 3.85 -13.88
C GLU A 525 22.33 3.39 -14.86
N ALA A 526 22.25 3.83 -16.11
CA ALA A 526 23.27 3.53 -17.10
C ALA A 526 24.65 3.99 -16.59
N PRO A 527 25.65 3.09 -16.52
CA PRO A 527 26.99 3.44 -16.06
C PRO A 527 27.63 4.42 -17.05
N ARG A 528 28.26 5.48 -16.53
CA ARG A 528 28.90 6.52 -17.33
C ARG A 528 30.38 6.66 -17.01
N ALA A 529 31.16 6.95 -18.05
CA ALA A 529 32.57 7.31 -17.99
C ALA A 529 32.75 8.54 -18.89
N GLY A 530 32.77 9.73 -18.27
CA GLY A 530 32.58 10.99 -18.96
C GLY A 530 31.20 11.09 -19.62
N ASP A 531 31.12 11.71 -20.80
CA ASP A 531 29.83 11.94 -21.48
C ASP A 531 29.23 10.70 -22.15
N LYS A 532 29.82 9.51 -21.98
CA LYS A 532 29.39 8.28 -22.66
C LYS A 532 28.92 7.23 -21.66
N THR A 533 27.81 6.56 -22.00
CA THR A 533 27.43 5.32 -21.33
C THR A 533 28.37 4.19 -21.73
N THR A 534 28.64 3.29 -20.80
CA THR A 534 29.62 2.21 -20.97
C THR A 534 29.06 0.87 -20.47
N ILE A 535 29.87 -0.18 -20.47
CA ILE A 535 29.56 -1.45 -19.82
C ILE A 535 30.51 -1.56 -18.63
N THR A 536 30.02 -1.96 -17.47
CA THR A 536 30.87 -2.15 -16.27
C THR A 536 30.64 -3.51 -15.65
N ARG A 537 31.66 -4.06 -14.99
CA ARG A 537 31.56 -5.29 -14.21
C ARG A 537 31.28 -4.96 -12.76
N VAL A 538 30.35 -5.69 -12.15
CA VAL A 538 29.95 -5.55 -10.75
C VAL A 538 29.93 -6.91 -10.09
N GLN A 539 30.33 -6.94 -8.81
CA GLN A 539 30.22 -8.12 -7.96
C GLN A 539 29.41 -7.78 -6.72
N VAL A 540 28.43 -8.61 -6.37
CA VAL A 540 27.57 -8.43 -5.20
C VAL A 540 27.49 -9.71 -4.38
N SER A 541 27.41 -9.56 -3.06
CA SER A 541 27.09 -10.66 -2.16
C SER A 541 25.62 -10.57 -1.75
N VAL A 542 24.87 -11.63 -2.05
CA VAL A 542 23.47 -11.81 -1.71
C VAL A 542 23.38 -12.73 -0.51
N SER A 543 22.71 -12.28 0.55
CA SER A 543 22.41 -13.08 1.73
C SER A 543 20.94 -13.48 1.73
N PHE A 544 20.68 -14.71 2.14
CA PHE A 544 19.36 -15.32 2.24
C PHE A 544 19.10 -15.70 3.69
N GLU A 545 17.92 -15.35 4.19
CA GLU A 545 17.43 -15.75 5.50
C GLU A 545 16.00 -16.26 5.34
N ARG A 546 15.70 -17.42 5.92
CA ARG A 546 14.36 -17.98 5.94
C ARG A 546 13.55 -17.24 6.99
N GLU A 547 12.47 -16.57 6.58
CA GLU A 547 11.59 -15.92 7.55
C GLU A 547 10.74 -16.95 8.31
N ASN A 548 10.78 -16.89 9.64
CA ASN A 548 9.84 -17.61 10.50
C ASN A 548 8.47 -16.93 10.43
N GLY A 549 7.58 -17.48 9.60
CA GLY A 549 6.19 -17.04 9.48
C GLY A 549 5.97 -15.97 8.41
N GLY A 550 5.85 -16.40 7.15
CA GLY A 550 5.12 -15.67 6.11
C GLY A 550 5.77 -14.43 5.50
N GLY A 551 6.70 -14.64 4.57
CA GLY A 551 6.69 -13.89 3.29
C GLY A 551 7.54 -12.61 3.19
N GLY A 552 8.80 -12.67 3.56
CA GLY A 552 9.78 -11.61 3.33
C GLY A 552 11.22 -12.08 3.56
N VAL A 553 12.19 -11.25 3.19
CA VAL A 553 13.61 -11.44 3.51
C VAL A 553 14.11 -10.17 4.21
N LYS A 554 14.88 -10.34 5.28
CA LYS A 554 15.77 -9.30 5.83
C LYS A 554 17.08 -9.34 5.05
N THR A 555 17.43 -8.25 4.37
CA THR A 555 18.72 -8.12 3.69
C THR A 555 19.64 -7.20 4.47
N GLY A 556 20.71 -7.77 5.03
CA GLY A 556 21.94 -7.04 5.34
C GLY A 556 22.85 -6.99 4.12
N GLY A 557 22.44 -6.28 3.07
CA GLY A 557 23.32 -6.03 1.92
C GLY A 557 24.34 -4.96 2.30
N LYS A 558 25.65 -5.27 2.20
CA LYS A 558 26.65 -4.20 2.16
C LYS A 558 26.43 -3.39 0.86
N PRO A 559 26.65 -2.06 0.87
CA PRO A 559 26.60 -1.27 -0.35
C PRO A 559 27.52 -1.89 -1.42
N LEU A 560 27.14 -1.72 -2.70
CA LEU A 560 27.97 -2.03 -3.87
C LEU A 560 29.41 -1.61 -3.56
N GLN A 561 30.34 -2.57 -3.49
CA GLN A 561 31.77 -2.31 -3.32
C GLN A 561 32.44 -2.19 -4.68
#